data_AF-A0A9X2ZMV0-F1
#
_entry.id   AF-A0A9X2ZMV0-F1
#
_cell.length_a   1.000
_cell.length_b   1.000
_cell.length_c   1.000
_cell.angle_alpha   90.00
_cell.angle_beta   90.00
_cell.angle_gamma   90.00
#
_symmetry.space_group_name_H-M   'P 1'
#
loop_
_entity.id
_entity.type
_entity.pdbx_description
1 polymer ?
#
loop_
_entity_poly.entity_id
_entity_poly.type
_entity_poly.pdbx_seq_one_letter_code
_entity_poly.pdbx_strand_id
1 'polypeptide(L)'
;MEANENCKFDYWEFIEKYYPNYYSCDDILMNDILYRKIHNEEICEEDEEMIKDWDVKSELLKLDKMIFFKALEKYFEIHYS
;
A
#
# COMPACT_ATOMS: atom_id res chain seq x y z
N MET A 1 -0.88 -35.22 3.23
CA MET A 1 -1.16 -34.17 2.22
C MET A 1 -0.34 -32.98 2.64
N GLU A 2 0.81 -32.78 1.99
CA GLU A 2 1.64 -31.60 2.20
C GLU A 2 0.88 -30.39 1.66
N ALA A 3 0.78 -29.33 2.44
CA ALA A 3 0.25 -28.07 1.95
C ALA A 3 1.14 -27.60 0.80
N ASN A 4 0.56 -27.44 -0.38
CA ASN A 4 1.28 -26.95 -1.56
C ASN A 4 1.68 -25.48 -1.29
N GLU A 5 2.94 -25.22 -0.95
CA GLU A 5 3.49 -23.88 -0.62
C GLU A 5 3.53 -22.91 -1.82
N ASN A 6 2.92 -23.26 -2.96
CA ASN A 6 3.14 -22.63 -4.28
C ASN A 6 2.20 -21.47 -4.69
N CYS A 7 1.65 -20.68 -3.76
CA CYS A 7 1.09 -19.37 -4.16
C CYS A 7 0.75 -18.51 -2.93
N LYS A 8 1.77 -18.07 -2.19
CA LYS A 8 1.54 -16.96 -1.27
C LYS A 8 1.36 -15.70 -2.13
N PHE A 9 0.16 -15.14 -2.16
CA PHE A 9 -0.06 -13.85 -2.79
C PHE A 9 0.78 -12.80 -2.07
N ASP A 10 1.77 -12.25 -2.74
CA ASP A 10 2.51 -11.11 -2.25
C ASP A 10 1.77 -9.84 -2.67
N TYR A 11 1.20 -9.16 -1.65
CA TYR A 11 0.45 -7.94 -1.84
C TYR A 11 1.31 -6.85 -2.49
N TRP A 12 2.53 -6.64 -2.01
CA TRP A 12 3.39 -5.56 -2.49
C TRP A 12 3.96 -5.85 -3.87
N GLU A 13 4.29 -7.11 -4.17
CA GLU A 13 4.66 -7.51 -5.54
C GLU A 13 3.51 -7.24 -6.52
N PHE A 14 2.26 -7.50 -6.12
CA PHE A 14 1.09 -7.19 -6.94
C PHE A 14 0.90 -5.69 -7.14
N ILE A 15 1.01 -4.88 -6.07
CA ILE A 15 0.91 -3.43 -6.15
C ILE A 15 2.03 -2.86 -7.03
N GLU A 16 3.29 -3.25 -6.83
CA GLU A 16 4.41 -2.76 -7.62
C GLU A 16 4.21 -3.03 -9.12
N LYS A 17 3.68 -4.20 -9.45
CA LYS A 17 3.47 -4.62 -10.84
C LYS A 17 2.35 -3.89 -11.56
N TYR A 18 1.28 -3.53 -10.86
CA TYR A 18 0.05 -3.04 -11.49
C TYR A 18 -0.37 -1.64 -11.06
N TYR A 19 0.12 -1.10 -9.96
CA TYR A 19 -0.23 0.25 -9.53
C TYR A 19 0.47 1.30 -10.40
N PRO A 20 -0.27 2.23 -11.03
CA PRO A 20 0.34 3.24 -11.90
C PRO A 20 1.30 4.15 -11.13
N ASN A 21 2.50 4.35 -11.69
CA ASN A 21 3.52 5.25 -11.13
C ASN A 21 3.91 4.92 -9.69
N TYR A 22 3.96 3.63 -9.32
CA TYR A 22 4.29 3.15 -7.98
C TYR A 22 5.44 3.92 -7.29
N TYR A 23 6.58 4.09 -7.99
CA TYR A 23 7.77 4.76 -7.47
C TYR A 23 7.71 6.29 -7.40
N SER A 24 6.62 6.89 -7.85
CA SER A 24 6.44 8.34 -7.95
C SER A 24 5.01 8.75 -7.65
N CYS A 25 4.39 8.07 -6.68
CA CYS A 25 3.03 8.33 -6.24
C CYS A 25 2.99 8.68 -4.75
N ASP A 26 2.44 9.85 -4.43
CA ASP A 26 2.25 10.33 -3.06
C ASP A 26 1.41 9.38 -2.21
N ASP A 27 0.47 8.64 -2.83
CA ASP A 27 -0.35 7.64 -2.14
C ASP A 27 0.52 6.50 -1.57
N ILE A 28 1.54 6.06 -2.30
CA ILE A 28 2.45 4.98 -1.87
C ILE A 28 3.38 5.48 -0.77
N LEU A 29 3.91 6.71 -0.92
CA LEU A 29 4.73 7.35 0.11
C LEU A 29 3.95 7.54 1.41
N MET A 30 2.72 8.06 1.33
CA MET A 30 1.86 8.23 2.50
C MET A 30 1.53 6.88 3.15
N ASN A 31 1.34 5.82 2.37
CA ASN A 31 1.13 4.48 2.91
C ASN A 31 2.33 4.01 3.75
N ASP A 32 3.55 4.17 3.23
CA ASP A 32 4.78 3.85 3.95
C ASP A 32 4.89 4.63 5.27
N ILE A 33 4.63 5.94 5.24
CA ILE A 33 4.66 6.81 6.44
C ILE A 33 3.68 6.31 7.51
N LEU A 34 2.42 6.06 7.13
CA LEU A 34 1.40 5.60 8.07
C LEU A 34 1.68 4.18 8.60
N TYR A 35 2.21 3.30 7.75
CA TYR A 35 2.61 1.95 8.13
C TYR A 35 3.74 2.00 9.17
N ARG A 36 4.80 2.74 8.90
CA ARG A 36 5.92 2.96 9.82
C ARG A 36 5.44 3.52 11.15
N LYS A 37 4.53 4.48 11.13
CA LYS A 37 3.94 5.05 12.35
C LYS A 37 3.22 4.00 13.21
N ILE A 38 2.43 3.11 12.61
CA ILE A 38 1.72 2.03 13.35
C ILE A 38 2.69 1.01 13.93
N HIS A 39 3.81 0.78 13.26
CA HIS A 39 4.83 -0.17 13.67
C HIS A 39 5.90 0.43 14.59
N ASN A 40 5.74 1.69 15.02
CA ASN A 40 6.70 2.47 15.81
C ASN A 40 8.10 2.54 15.16
N GLU A 41 8.14 2.54 13.83
CA GLU A 41 9.35 2.81 13.07
C GLU A 41 9.57 4.33 12.98
N GLU A 42 10.83 4.74 12.89
CA GLU A 42 11.21 6.16 12.80
C GLU A 42 10.59 6.79 11.54
N ILE A 43 10.06 8.00 11.63
CA ILE A 43 9.66 8.88 10.51
C ILE A 43 10.19 10.29 10.82
N CYS A 44 10.31 11.18 9.82
CA CYS A 44 10.86 12.51 10.08
C CYS A 44 9.89 13.41 10.84
N GLU A 45 10.41 14.50 11.42
CA GLU A 45 9.62 15.44 12.22
C GLU A 45 8.49 16.09 11.40
N GLU A 46 8.74 16.35 10.11
CA GLU A 46 7.72 16.89 9.20
C GLU A 46 6.56 15.91 8.99
N ASP A 47 6.85 14.62 8.84
CA ASP A 47 5.83 13.57 8.69
C ASP A 47 5.03 13.38 9.98
N GLU A 48 5.70 13.39 11.14
CA GLU A 48 5.06 13.35 12.46
C GLU A 48 4.05 14.49 12.63
N GLU A 49 4.48 15.73 12.33
CA GLU A 49 3.63 16.90 12.45
C GLU A 49 2.46 16.87 11.45
N MET A 50 2.69 16.33 10.24
CA MET A 50 1.67 16.19 9.21
C MET A 50 0.52 15.27 9.64
N ILE A 51 0.82 14.16 10.34
CA ILE A 51 -0.17 13.12 10.71
C ILE A 51 -0.61 13.17 12.17
N LYS A 52 -0.14 14.13 12.97
CA LYS A 52 -0.29 14.18 14.44
C LYS A 52 -1.73 14.02 14.96
N ASP A 53 -2.71 14.51 14.20
CA ASP A 53 -4.13 14.52 14.58
C ASP A 53 -4.96 13.46 13.82
N TRP A 54 -4.30 12.58 13.06
CA TRP A 54 -4.97 11.58 12.23
C TRP A 54 -5.30 10.31 13.02
N ASP A 55 -6.41 9.66 12.65
CA ASP A 55 -6.60 8.25 12.98
C ASP A 55 -5.79 7.40 12.00
N VAL A 56 -4.50 7.24 12.31
CA VAL A 56 -3.50 6.58 11.45
C VAL A 56 -3.95 5.20 10.97
N LYS A 57 -4.62 4.41 11.83
CA LYS A 57 -5.12 3.07 11.47
C LYS A 57 -6.25 3.13 10.45
N SER A 58 -7.20 4.04 10.66
CA SER A 58 -8.33 4.23 9.75
C SER A 58 -7.86 4.77 8.40
N GLU A 59 -6.95 5.75 8.40
CA GLU A 59 -6.40 6.33 7.18
C GLU A 59 -5.55 5.35 6.39
N LEU A 60 -4.67 4.57 7.05
CA LEU A 60 -3.91 3.52 6.39
C LEU A 60 -4.84 2.50 5.70
N LEU A 61 -5.89 2.04 6.40
CA LEU A 61 -6.83 1.07 5.84
C LEU A 61 -7.58 1.61 4.61
N LYS A 62 -7.95 2.89 4.60
CA LYS A 62 -8.58 3.54 3.44
C LYS A 62 -7.61 3.60 2.27
N LEU A 63 -6.37 4.01 2.56
CA LEU A 63 -5.32 4.18 1.57
C LEU A 63 -4.94 2.83 0.93
N ASP A 64 -4.74 1.78 1.73
CA ASP A 64 -4.50 0.41 1.27
C ASP A 64 -5.59 -0.08 0.31
N LYS A 65 -6.87 0.12 0.66
CA LYS A 65 -7.98 -0.29 -0.21
C LYS A 65 -7.94 0.43 -1.55
N MET A 66 -7.72 1.75 -1.53
CA MET A 66 -7.64 2.54 -2.76
C MET A 66 -6.46 2.09 -3.63
N ILE A 67 -5.29 1.89 -3.00
CA ILE A 67 -4.08 1.41 -3.69
C ILE A 67 -4.37 0.07 -4.38
N PHE A 68 -4.92 -0.87 -3.62
CA PHE A 68 -5.28 -2.18 -4.13
C PHE A 68 -6.30 -2.12 -5.27
N PHE A 69 -7.38 -1.34 -5.15
CA PHE A 69 -8.39 -1.25 -6.19
C PHE A 69 -7.85 -0.67 -7.49
N LYS A 70 -7.03 0.38 -7.45
CA LYS A 70 -6.38 0.94 -8.65
C LYS A 70 -5.43 -0.08 -9.32
N ALA A 71 -4.65 -0.81 -8.53
CA ALA A 71 -3.80 -1.89 -9.05
C ALA A 71 -4.65 -3.01 -9.69
N LEU A 72 -5.77 -3.36 -9.06
CA LEU A 72 -6.69 -4.37 -9.55
C LEU A 72 -7.38 -3.95 -10.85
N GLU A 73 -7.85 -2.71 -10.95
CA GLU A 73 -8.38 -2.12 -12.18
C GLU A 73 -7.36 -2.23 -13.31
N LYS A 74 -6.10 -1.86 -13.02
CA LYS A 74 -5.03 -1.93 -14.02
C LYS A 74 -4.72 -3.36 -14.46
N TYR A 75 -4.75 -4.30 -13.53
CA TYR A 75 -4.64 -5.72 -13.85
C TYR A 75 -5.73 -6.16 -14.83
N PHE A 76 -6.99 -5.82 -14.58
CA PHE A 76 -8.10 -6.18 -15.47
C PHE A 76 -8.00 -5.50 -16.84
N GLU A 77 -7.57 -4.24 -16.90
CA GLU A 77 -7.29 -3.55 -18.17
C GLU A 77 -6.24 -4.29 -19.01
N ILE A 78 -5.17 -4.79 -18.39
CA ILE A 78 -4.06 -5.43 -19.11
C ILE A 78 -4.43 -6.83 -19.61
N HIS A 79 -5.18 -7.60 -18.81
CA HIS A 79 -5.39 -9.03 -19.07
C HIS A 79 -6.76 -9.37 -19.67
N TYR A 80 -7.74 -8.47 -19.59
CA TYR A 80 -9.14 -8.76 -19.95
C TYR A 80 -9.83 -7.67 -20.78
N SER A 81 -9.10 -6.66 -21.29
CA SER A 81 -9.62 -5.69 -22.28
C SER A 81 -9.42 -6.11 -23.73
#